data_AF-D9XI53-F1
#
_entry.id   AF-D9XI53-F1
#
_cell.length_a   1.000
_cell.length_b   1.000
_cell.length_c   1.000
_cell.angle_alpha   90.00
_cell.angle_beta   90.00
_cell.angle_gamma   90.00
#
_symmetry.space_group_name_H-M   'P 1'
#
loop_
_entity.id
_entity.type
_entity.pdbx_description
1 polymer ?
#
loop_
_entity_poly.entity_id
_entity_poly.type
_entity_poly.pdbx_seq_one_letter_code
_entity_poly.pdbx_strand_id
1 'polypeptide(L)'
;MSADRPAAPAEGRVVRSEGEPVRFTNLAVSGAQTRDVLERQLPAGLALRPDLVSVVVGVNDTLRCTFDIQAVAARLDQVYTAFTEQGAVLLTACLPDPGTMLGLPGALAHPLARRQRAVNTVVHALSDRHGALHLHACEGDWITDRAMWSADRLHPGERGHRQLALRFHELLTEHGLATGPAPSPEPEFPGPAKSASLWWLATAGTGWVARRCTDLLPQLLTLAADELRHRARGTSARLDLRASAAVSAALAALSVAEQPDAA
;
A
#
# COMPACT_ATOMS: atom_id res chain seq x y z
N MET A 1 20.99 0.05 27.81
CA MET A 1 20.27 -1.18 28.21
C MET A 1 18.82 -0.81 28.40
N SER A 2 17.90 -1.59 27.83
CA SER A 2 16.44 -1.40 27.76
C SER A 2 15.95 -0.47 26.64
N ALA A 3 15.10 -0.86 25.69
CA ALA A 3 14.68 -2.17 25.20
C ALA A 3 14.10 -1.95 23.79
N ASP A 4 14.66 -2.64 22.80
CA ASP A 4 14.01 -2.88 21.52
C ASP A 4 12.87 -3.89 21.81
N ARG A 5 11.62 -3.45 21.67
CA ARG A 5 10.45 -4.31 21.86
C ARG A 5 9.72 -4.34 20.52
N PRO A 6 9.57 -5.52 19.88
CA PRO A 6 8.68 -5.63 18.73
C PRO A 6 7.27 -5.24 19.19
N ALA A 7 6.59 -4.43 18.39
CA ALA A 7 5.18 -4.14 18.63
C ALA A 7 4.42 -5.47 18.62
N ALA A 8 3.87 -5.84 19.78
CA ALA A 8 2.95 -6.96 19.89
C ALA A 8 1.70 -6.68 19.03
N PRO A 9 1.03 -7.70 18.47
CA PRO A 9 -0.27 -7.51 17.85
C PRO A 9 -1.19 -6.82 18.86
N ALA A 10 -1.75 -5.68 18.46
CA ALA A 10 -2.71 -4.97 19.29
C ALA A 10 -4.04 -5.75 19.24
N GLU A 11 -4.38 -6.44 20.32
CA GLU A 11 -5.67 -7.11 20.48
C GLU A 11 -6.80 -6.07 20.60
N GLY A 12 -7.90 -6.36 19.91
CA GLY A 12 -8.91 -5.40 19.47
C GLY A 12 -9.71 -4.68 20.54
N ARG A 13 -10.13 -3.45 20.18
CA ARG A 13 -11.18 -2.68 20.85
C ARG A 13 -12.52 -3.34 20.56
N VAL A 14 -13.20 -3.84 21.60
CA VAL A 14 -14.59 -4.33 21.48
C VAL A 14 -15.49 -3.11 21.29
N VAL A 15 -15.95 -2.88 20.08
CA VAL A 15 -17.02 -1.90 19.80
C VAL A 15 -18.34 -2.63 20.02
N ARG A 16 -19.06 -2.27 21.09
CA ARG A 16 -20.40 -2.79 21.36
C ARG A 16 -21.40 -2.07 20.44
N SER A 17 -22.02 -2.81 19.54
CA SER A 17 -23.26 -2.45 18.85
C SER A 17 -24.28 -3.57 19.14
N GLU A 18 -25.58 -3.31 19.07
CA GLU A 18 -26.63 -4.32 19.25
C GLU A 18 -26.56 -5.36 18.10
N GLY A 19 -25.70 -6.36 18.29
CA GLY A 19 -25.24 -7.35 17.31
C GLY A 19 -24.01 -8.08 17.88
N GLU A 20 -23.56 -9.15 17.24
CA GLU A 20 -22.36 -9.87 17.70
C GLU A 20 -21.13 -8.93 17.76
N PRO A 21 -20.24 -9.10 18.76
CA PRO A 21 -19.08 -8.23 18.94
C PRO A 21 -18.11 -8.35 17.76
N VAL A 22 -17.85 -7.24 17.07
CA VAL A 22 -16.83 -7.16 16.00
C VAL A 22 -15.44 -7.19 16.62
N ARG A 23 -14.58 -8.08 16.10
CA ARG A 23 -13.16 -8.15 16.46
C ARG A 23 -12.30 -7.55 15.36
N PHE A 24 -11.48 -6.56 15.72
CA PHE A 24 -10.50 -5.96 14.82
C PHE A 24 -9.08 -6.34 15.26
N THR A 25 -8.26 -6.80 14.31
CA THR A 25 -6.85 -7.13 14.54
C THR A 25 -5.99 -6.45 13.47
N ASN A 26 -5.01 -5.66 13.91
CA ASN A 26 -4.07 -5.01 13.00
C ASN A 26 -2.75 -5.80 12.94
N LEU A 27 -2.43 -6.34 11.77
CA LEU A 27 -1.17 -7.06 11.49
C LEU A 27 -0.15 -6.20 10.71
N ALA A 28 -0.50 -4.95 10.39
CA ALA A 28 0.34 -4.08 9.59
C ALA A 28 1.59 -3.65 10.36
N VAL A 29 2.71 -3.61 9.63
CA VAL A 29 4.02 -3.17 10.16
C VAL A 29 4.54 -2.05 9.27
N SER A 30 5.05 -0.99 9.90
CA SER A 30 5.63 0.15 9.17
C SER A 30 6.78 -0.33 8.28
N GLY A 31 6.76 0.08 7.00
CA GLY A 31 7.77 -0.28 6.02
C GLY A 31 7.62 -1.67 5.38
N ALA A 32 6.57 -2.42 5.72
CA ALA A 32 6.29 -3.73 5.15
C ALA A 32 6.14 -3.69 3.62
N GLN A 33 6.73 -4.69 2.97
CA GLN A 33 6.61 -4.98 1.54
C GLN A 33 5.64 -6.14 1.30
N THR A 34 5.24 -6.35 0.05
CA THR A 34 4.42 -7.52 -0.36
C THR A 34 5.00 -8.86 0.13
N ARG A 35 6.33 -8.98 0.17
CA ARG A 35 7.02 -10.16 0.73
C ARG A 35 6.71 -10.36 2.20
N ASP A 36 6.77 -9.29 3.01
CA ASP A 36 6.52 -9.39 4.45
C ASP A 36 5.05 -9.74 4.72
N VAL A 37 4.13 -9.25 3.88
CA VAL A 37 2.72 -9.63 3.93
C VAL A 37 2.57 -11.13 3.70
N LEU A 38 3.11 -11.64 2.58
CA LEU A 38 3.02 -13.05 2.23
C LEU A 38 3.68 -13.97 3.28
N GLU A 39 4.90 -13.67 3.70
CA GLU A 39 5.70 -14.59 4.52
C GLU A 39 5.35 -14.53 6.02
N ARG A 40 4.85 -13.38 6.51
CA ARG A 40 4.67 -13.16 7.96
C ARG A 40 3.24 -12.82 8.36
N GLN A 41 2.58 -11.94 7.61
CA GLN A 41 1.25 -11.47 8.01
C GLN A 41 0.15 -12.42 7.55
N LEU A 42 0.28 -13.03 6.36
CA LEU A 42 -0.70 -13.95 5.81
C LEU A 42 -0.92 -15.17 6.73
N PRO A 43 0.12 -15.91 7.20
CA PRO A 43 -0.10 -17.05 8.10
C PRO A 43 -0.84 -16.65 9.39
N ALA A 44 -0.50 -15.50 9.97
CA ALA A 44 -1.16 -14.98 11.17
C ALA A 44 -2.61 -14.54 10.88
N GLY A 45 -2.87 -13.94 9.72
CA GLY A 45 -4.20 -13.52 9.30
C GLY A 45 -5.14 -14.69 9.05
N LEU A 46 -4.67 -15.72 8.33
CA LEU A 46 -5.46 -16.93 8.05
C LEU A 46 -5.86 -17.66 9.33
N ALA A 47 -5.00 -17.66 10.35
CA ALA A 47 -5.30 -18.26 11.66
C ALA A 47 -6.46 -17.58 12.39
N LEU A 48 -6.75 -16.31 12.09
CA LEU A 48 -7.87 -15.57 12.67
C LEU A 48 -9.21 -15.90 12.01
N ARG A 49 -9.20 -16.52 10.81
CA ARG A 49 -10.37 -16.76 9.96
C ARG A 49 -11.29 -15.54 9.82
N PRO A 50 -10.79 -14.43 9.26
CA PRO A 50 -11.55 -13.18 9.21
C PRO A 50 -12.73 -13.28 8.23
N ASP A 51 -13.85 -12.65 8.56
CA ASP A 51 -14.95 -12.42 7.60
C ASP A 51 -14.59 -11.32 6.59
N LEU A 52 -13.75 -10.37 7.01
CA LEU A 52 -13.29 -9.21 6.24
C LEU A 52 -11.78 -9.01 6.44
N VAL A 53 -11.04 -8.85 5.35
CA VAL A 53 -9.61 -8.57 5.37
C VAL A 53 -9.29 -7.34 4.53
N SER A 54 -8.41 -6.47 5.03
CA SER A 54 -7.89 -5.35 4.25
C SER A 54 -6.42 -5.56 3.94
N VAL A 55 -6.08 -5.54 2.65
CA VAL A 55 -4.70 -5.69 2.17
C VAL A 55 -4.35 -4.47 1.31
N VAL A 56 -3.73 -3.49 1.94
CA VAL A 56 -3.29 -2.24 1.30
C VAL A 56 -1.77 -2.13 1.44
N VAL A 57 -1.04 -2.49 0.38
CA VAL A 57 0.43 -2.59 0.36
C VAL A 57 0.97 -2.29 -1.04
N GLY A 58 2.27 -2.03 -1.15
CA GLY A 58 2.97 -1.90 -2.43
C GLY A 58 3.78 -0.62 -2.59
N VAL A 59 3.39 0.47 -1.91
CA VAL A 59 4.16 1.74 -1.94
C VAL A 59 5.59 1.52 -1.46
N ASN A 60 5.78 0.74 -0.39
CA ASN A 60 7.12 0.44 0.12
C ASN A 60 7.98 -0.35 -0.87
N ASP A 61 7.40 -1.27 -1.64
CA ASP A 61 8.09 -2.02 -2.68
C ASP A 61 8.67 -1.06 -3.74
N THR A 62 7.91 -0.03 -4.16
CA THR A 62 8.39 0.97 -5.13
C THR A 62 9.62 1.74 -4.64
N LEU A 63 9.76 1.87 -3.32
CA LEU A 63 10.82 2.57 -2.59
C LEU A 63 11.98 1.64 -2.17
N ARG A 64 12.21 0.53 -2.88
CA ARG A 64 13.38 -0.35 -2.67
C ARG A 64 14.19 -0.54 -3.94
N CYS A 65 15.46 -0.87 -3.76
CA CYS A 65 16.29 -1.31 -4.88
C CYS A 65 15.83 -2.64 -5.48
N THR A 66 15.18 -3.48 -4.67
CA THR A 66 14.69 -4.81 -5.02
C THR A 66 13.32 -4.81 -5.69
N PHE A 67 12.83 -3.65 -6.15
CA PHE A 67 11.53 -3.57 -6.80
C PHE A 67 11.47 -4.46 -8.04
N ASP A 68 10.53 -5.39 -8.04
CA ASP A 68 10.22 -6.31 -9.12
C ASP A 68 8.70 -6.47 -9.20
N ILE A 69 8.11 -6.04 -10.31
CA ILE A 69 6.66 -6.06 -10.49
C ILE A 69 6.12 -7.49 -10.66
N GLN A 70 6.90 -8.43 -11.22
CA GLN A 70 6.48 -9.82 -11.32
C GLN A 70 6.36 -10.45 -9.93
N ALA A 71 7.36 -10.21 -9.08
CA ALA A 71 7.33 -10.69 -7.71
C ALA A 71 6.22 -10.03 -6.87
N VAL A 72 5.94 -8.74 -7.07
CA VAL A 72 4.80 -8.04 -6.44
C VAL A 72 3.48 -8.68 -6.86
N ALA A 73 3.27 -8.91 -8.16
CA ALA A 73 2.05 -9.51 -8.68
C ALA A 73 1.81 -10.92 -8.14
N ALA A 74 2.82 -11.79 -8.18
CA ALA A 74 2.72 -13.15 -7.67
C ALA A 74 2.41 -13.21 -6.16
N ARG A 75 3.05 -12.35 -5.36
CA ARG A 75 2.81 -12.31 -3.91
C ARG A 75 1.42 -11.81 -3.57
N LEU A 76 0.95 -10.77 -4.25
CA LEU A 76 -0.40 -10.25 -4.05
C LEU A 76 -1.46 -11.27 -4.48
N ASP A 77 -1.28 -11.93 -5.63
CA ASP A 77 -2.19 -12.98 -6.11
C ASP A 77 -2.31 -14.12 -5.09
N GLN A 78 -1.18 -14.59 -4.53
CA GLN A 78 -1.17 -15.61 -3.48
C GLN A 78 -1.89 -15.16 -2.20
N VAL A 79 -1.62 -13.94 -1.73
CA VAL A 79 -2.27 -13.39 -0.54
C VAL A 79 -3.77 -13.25 -0.74
N TYR A 80 -4.20 -12.75 -1.90
CA TYR A 80 -5.62 -12.54 -2.21
C TYR A 80 -6.33 -13.89 -2.31
N THR A 81 -5.78 -14.81 -3.10
CA THR A 81 -6.29 -16.18 -3.26
C THR A 81 -6.51 -16.85 -1.91
N ALA A 82 -5.49 -16.83 -1.03
CA ALA A 82 -5.57 -17.52 0.25
C ALA A 82 -6.70 -16.99 1.17
N PHE A 83 -6.94 -15.67 1.18
CA PHE A 83 -8.03 -15.10 1.96
C PHE A 83 -9.40 -15.33 1.31
N THR A 84 -9.51 -15.20 -0.02
CA THR A 84 -10.78 -15.41 -0.71
C THR A 84 -11.20 -16.88 -0.70
N GLU A 85 -10.27 -17.84 -0.79
CA GLU A 85 -10.54 -19.27 -0.61
C GLU A 85 -11.01 -19.61 0.80
N GLN A 86 -10.60 -18.83 1.81
CA GLN A 86 -11.12 -18.94 3.18
C GLN A 86 -12.53 -18.32 3.33
N GLY A 87 -13.04 -17.64 2.29
CA GLY A 87 -14.34 -16.97 2.29
C GLY A 87 -14.33 -15.55 2.86
N ALA A 88 -13.15 -14.95 3.07
CA ALA A 88 -13.05 -13.58 3.55
C ALA A 88 -13.38 -12.58 2.42
N VAL A 89 -14.14 -11.53 2.74
CA VAL A 89 -14.29 -10.38 1.85
C VAL A 89 -12.98 -9.60 1.85
N LEU A 90 -12.41 -9.37 0.65
CA LEU A 90 -11.14 -8.68 0.49
C LEU A 90 -11.36 -7.20 0.18
N LEU A 91 -10.75 -6.32 0.97
CA LEU A 91 -10.65 -4.88 0.73
C LEU A 91 -9.24 -4.52 0.27
N THR A 92 -9.11 -3.71 -0.78
CA THR A 92 -7.82 -3.17 -1.21
C THR A 92 -7.95 -1.78 -1.81
N ALA A 93 -6.81 -1.15 -2.13
CA ALA A 93 -6.79 0.18 -2.71
C ALA A 93 -5.55 0.38 -3.61
N CYS A 94 -5.72 1.07 -4.73
CA CYS A 94 -4.60 1.70 -5.42
C CYS A 94 -4.20 3.00 -4.70
N LEU A 95 -2.90 3.33 -4.70
CA LEU A 95 -2.35 4.41 -3.87
C LEU A 95 -1.62 5.47 -4.71
N PRO A 96 -1.50 6.72 -4.19
CA PRO A 96 -0.86 7.81 -4.92
C PRO A 96 0.64 7.57 -5.11
N ASP A 97 1.22 8.23 -6.12
CA ASP A 97 2.66 8.15 -6.40
C ASP A 97 3.49 8.76 -5.23
N PRO A 98 4.39 7.98 -4.60
CA PRO A 98 5.25 8.50 -3.55
C PRO A 98 6.20 9.60 -4.03
N GLY A 99 6.56 9.65 -5.32
CA GLY A 99 7.43 10.68 -5.87
C GLY A 99 6.80 12.08 -5.82
N THR A 100 5.57 12.20 -6.31
CA THR A 100 4.76 13.44 -6.24
C THR A 100 4.45 13.82 -4.80
N MET A 101 4.09 12.85 -3.97
CA MET A 101 3.80 13.04 -2.54
C MET A 101 4.97 13.67 -1.77
N LEU A 102 6.19 13.22 -2.06
CA LEU A 102 7.42 13.73 -1.47
C LEU A 102 7.92 15.03 -2.13
N GLY A 103 7.25 15.54 -3.16
CA GLY A 103 7.65 16.74 -3.90
C GLY A 103 9.00 16.60 -4.60
N LEU A 104 9.35 15.38 -5.05
CA LEU A 104 10.63 15.13 -5.68
C LEU A 104 10.73 15.81 -7.06
N PRO A 105 11.93 16.27 -7.48
CA PRO A 105 12.17 16.70 -8.85
C PRO A 105 11.76 15.63 -9.86
N GLY A 106 11.26 16.04 -11.03
CA GLY A 106 10.73 15.11 -12.04
C GLY A 106 11.66 13.95 -12.41
N ALA A 107 12.99 14.17 -12.44
CA ALA A 107 13.96 13.12 -12.70
C ALA A 107 13.92 11.96 -11.69
N LEU A 108 13.55 12.23 -10.43
CA LEU A 108 13.40 11.25 -9.36
C LEU A 108 11.93 10.79 -9.22
N ALA A 109 10.98 11.70 -9.45
CA ALA A 109 9.55 11.39 -9.33
C ALA A 109 9.06 10.47 -10.46
N HIS A 110 9.43 10.69 -11.73
CA HIS A 110 8.91 9.89 -12.84
C HIS A 110 9.22 8.39 -12.75
N PRO A 111 10.44 7.96 -12.35
CA PRO A 111 10.70 6.54 -12.11
C PRO A 111 9.81 5.94 -11.03
N LEU A 112 9.59 6.64 -9.92
CA LEU A 112 8.70 6.17 -8.84
C LEU A 112 7.25 6.12 -9.31
N ALA A 113 6.80 7.14 -10.07
CA ALA A 113 5.46 7.18 -10.63
C ALA A 113 5.21 6.01 -11.58
N ARG A 114 6.21 5.61 -12.40
CA ARG A 114 6.11 4.39 -13.23
C ARG A 114 5.96 3.13 -12.37
N ARG A 115 6.73 3.01 -11.28
CA ARG A 115 6.63 1.87 -10.36
C ARG A 115 5.27 1.83 -9.66
N GLN A 116 4.77 2.96 -9.18
CA GLN A 116 3.46 3.01 -8.51
C GLN A 116 2.33 2.74 -9.48
N ARG A 117 2.39 3.27 -10.72
CA ARG A 117 1.42 2.91 -11.78
C ARG A 117 1.42 1.40 -12.02
N ALA A 118 2.59 0.79 -12.12
CA ALA A 118 2.72 -0.65 -12.31
C ALA A 118 2.05 -1.45 -11.16
N VAL A 119 2.32 -1.07 -9.90
CA VAL A 119 1.67 -1.68 -8.73
C VAL A 119 0.16 -1.48 -8.75
N ASN A 120 -0.31 -0.26 -9.03
CA ASN A 120 -1.75 0.03 -9.09
C ASN A 120 -2.44 -0.79 -10.19
N THR A 121 -1.84 -0.93 -11.38
CA THR A 121 -2.37 -1.78 -12.45
C THR A 121 -2.49 -3.24 -12.01
N VAL A 122 -1.51 -3.77 -11.28
CA VAL A 122 -1.59 -5.12 -10.70
C VAL A 122 -2.75 -5.20 -9.70
N VAL A 123 -2.87 -4.24 -8.78
CA VAL A 123 -3.95 -4.22 -7.78
C VAL A 123 -5.33 -4.14 -8.45
N HIS A 124 -5.50 -3.35 -9.51
CA HIS A 124 -6.75 -3.31 -10.30
C HIS A 124 -7.06 -4.70 -10.89
N ALA A 125 -6.13 -5.28 -11.64
CA ALA A 125 -6.34 -6.57 -12.29
C ALA A 125 -6.63 -7.70 -11.28
N LEU A 126 -5.93 -7.70 -10.14
CA LEU A 126 -6.16 -8.69 -9.08
C LEU A 126 -7.46 -8.44 -8.32
N SER A 127 -7.91 -7.18 -8.21
CA SER A 127 -9.21 -6.89 -7.60
C SER A 127 -10.36 -7.45 -8.44
N ASP A 128 -10.30 -7.27 -9.76
CA ASP A 128 -11.28 -7.82 -10.69
C ASP A 128 -11.28 -9.36 -10.63
N ARG A 129 -10.09 -9.97 -10.60
CA ARG A 129 -9.90 -11.43 -10.55
C ARG A 129 -10.42 -12.06 -9.26
N HIS A 130 -10.21 -11.41 -8.11
CA HIS A 130 -10.53 -11.95 -6.79
C HIS A 130 -11.82 -11.37 -6.19
N GLY A 131 -12.55 -10.53 -6.93
CA GLY A 131 -13.78 -9.89 -6.44
C GLY A 131 -13.55 -8.96 -5.25
N ALA A 132 -12.39 -8.31 -5.18
CA ALA A 132 -12.05 -7.43 -4.06
C ALA A 132 -12.84 -6.11 -4.13
N LEU A 133 -13.27 -5.58 -2.98
CA LEU A 133 -13.77 -4.21 -2.89
C LEU A 133 -12.59 -3.25 -3.00
N HIS A 134 -12.42 -2.71 -4.21
CA HIS A 134 -11.29 -1.87 -4.58
C HIS A 134 -11.60 -0.39 -4.39
N LEU A 135 -10.88 0.27 -3.49
CA LEU A 135 -10.94 1.71 -3.30
C LEU A 135 -9.96 2.44 -4.23
N HIS A 136 -10.48 3.27 -5.13
CA HIS A 136 -9.64 4.13 -5.97
C HIS A 136 -9.13 5.35 -5.18
N ALA A 137 -7.95 5.20 -4.56
CA ALA A 137 -7.34 6.24 -3.72
C ALA A 137 -6.07 6.86 -4.32
N CYS A 138 -5.71 6.58 -5.57
CA CYS A 138 -4.50 7.15 -6.17
C CYS A 138 -4.66 8.57 -6.72
N GLU A 139 -5.88 9.10 -6.77
CA GLU A 139 -6.22 10.43 -7.27
C GLU A 139 -7.22 11.16 -6.34
N GLY A 140 -7.47 12.44 -6.63
CA GLY A 140 -8.44 13.28 -5.94
C GLY A 140 -7.84 14.31 -4.98
N ASP A 141 -8.69 15.23 -4.51
CA ASP A 141 -8.29 16.42 -3.74
C ASP A 141 -7.57 16.08 -2.43
N TRP A 142 -7.89 14.93 -1.84
CA TRP A 142 -7.31 14.45 -0.57
C TRP A 142 -5.79 14.30 -0.62
N ILE A 143 -5.22 14.07 -1.80
CA ILE A 143 -3.77 13.95 -2.00
C ILE A 143 -3.07 15.29 -1.75
N THR A 144 -3.68 16.38 -2.21
CA THR A 144 -3.10 17.72 -2.08
C THR A 144 -3.40 18.38 -0.74
N ASP A 145 -4.43 17.91 -0.03
CA ASP A 145 -4.76 18.40 1.31
C ASP A 145 -3.72 17.94 2.34
N ARG A 146 -2.90 18.90 2.78
CA ARG A 146 -1.85 18.69 3.78
C ARG A 146 -2.37 18.21 5.14
N ALA A 147 -3.66 18.37 5.46
CA ALA A 147 -4.27 17.89 6.69
C ALA A 147 -4.56 16.37 6.65
N MET A 148 -4.59 15.75 5.46
CA MET A 148 -4.77 14.31 5.31
C MET A 148 -3.52 13.50 5.63
N TRP A 149 -2.36 14.16 5.68
CA TRP A 149 -1.05 13.50 5.75
C TRP A 149 -0.34 13.77 7.08
N SER A 150 0.44 12.78 7.49
CA SER A 150 1.34 12.90 8.63
C SER A 150 2.48 13.91 8.34
N ALA A 151 3.32 14.16 9.35
CA ALA A 151 4.46 15.06 9.22
C ALA A 151 5.42 14.68 8.07
N ASP A 152 5.50 13.40 7.72
CA ASP A 152 6.39 12.87 6.67
C ASP A 152 5.87 13.03 5.24
N ARG A 153 4.63 13.52 5.06
CA ARG A 153 3.99 13.71 3.75
C ARG A 153 3.86 12.46 2.90
N LEU A 154 3.98 11.28 3.49
CA LEU A 154 3.86 10.00 2.80
C LEU A 154 2.76 9.12 3.41
N HIS A 155 2.66 9.09 4.74
CA HIS A 155 1.64 8.31 5.43
C HIS A 155 0.42 9.17 5.74
N PRO A 156 -0.81 8.64 5.59
CA PRO A 156 -2.00 9.33 6.07
C PRO A 156 -1.88 9.64 7.56
N GLY A 157 -2.31 10.84 7.96
CA GLY A 157 -2.56 11.16 9.36
C GLY A 157 -3.88 10.55 9.83
N GLU A 158 -4.31 10.83 11.06
CA GLU A 158 -5.60 10.33 11.56
C GLU A 158 -6.76 10.72 10.63
N ARG A 159 -6.82 11.99 10.18
CA ARG A 159 -7.86 12.47 9.27
C ARG A 159 -7.86 11.69 7.95
N GLY A 160 -6.68 11.44 7.37
CA GLY A 160 -6.55 10.66 6.15
C GLY A 160 -7.00 9.20 6.33
N HIS A 161 -6.62 8.57 7.44
CA HIS A 161 -7.10 7.22 7.78
C HIS A 161 -8.62 7.16 7.95
N ARG A 162 -9.22 8.17 8.59
CA ARG A 162 -10.69 8.28 8.74
C ARG A 162 -11.39 8.45 7.41
N GLN A 163 -10.84 9.26 6.51
CA GLN A 163 -11.37 9.41 5.16
C GLN A 163 -11.30 8.11 4.35
N LEU A 164 -10.19 7.35 4.45
CA LEU A 164 -10.12 6.03 3.82
C LEU A 164 -11.13 5.05 4.45
N ALA A 165 -11.28 5.06 5.77
CA ALA A 165 -12.26 4.22 6.47
C ALA A 165 -13.71 4.54 6.08
N LEU A 166 -14.04 5.83 5.91
CA LEU A 166 -15.32 6.29 5.40
C LEU A 166 -15.61 5.75 3.99
N ARG A 167 -14.64 5.89 3.08
CA ARG A 167 -14.82 5.43 1.69
C ARG A 167 -14.89 3.90 1.59
N PHE A 168 -14.17 3.17 2.43
CA PHE A 168 -14.35 1.72 2.52
C PHE A 168 -15.71 1.33 3.13
N HIS A 169 -16.20 2.09 4.11
CA HIS A 169 -17.53 1.89 4.66
C HIS A 169 -18.62 2.12 3.60
N GLU A 170 -18.50 3.16 2.77
CA GLU A 170 -19.39 3.39 1.62
C GLU A 170 -19.41 2.18 0.68
N LEU A 171 -18.23 1.67 0.28
CA LEU A 171 -18.14 0.47 -0.55
C LEU A 171 -18.81 -0.75 0.11
N LEU A 172 -18.61 -0.96 1.41
CA LEU A 172 -19.23 -2.05 2.14
C LEU A 172 -20.75 -1.91 2.19
N THR A 173 -21.27 -0.70 2.41
CA THR A 173 -22.72 -0.44 2.43
C THR A 173 -23.36 -0.63 1.06
N GLU A 174 -22.71 -0.17 -0.02
CA GLU A 174 -23.17 -0.39 -1.41
C GLU A 174 -23.30 -1.88 -1.74
N HIS A 175 -22.46 -2.73 -1.16
CA HIS A 175 -22.50 -4.18 -1.33
C HIS A 175 -23.37 -4.89 -0.27
N GLY A 176 -24.07 -4.16 0.59
CA GLY A 176 -24.93 -4.72 1.64
C GLY A 176 -24.18 -5.42 2.78
N LEU A 177 -22.87 -5.18 2.91
CA LEU A 177 -21.99 -5.78 3.92
C LEU A 177 -21.86 -4.93 5.20
N ALA A 178 -22.27 -3.66 5.15
CA ALA A 178 -22.32 -2.79 6.32
C ALA A 178 -23.66 -2.06 6.41
N THR A 179 -24.34 -2.20 7.54
CA THR A 179 -25.64 -1.58 7.85
C THR A 179 -25.57 -0.56 9.01
N GLY A 180 -24.43 -0.48 9.69
CA GLY A 180 -24.20 0.46 10.77
C GLY A 180 -23.94 1.89 10.29
N PRO A 181 -23.88 2.86 11.22
CA PRO A 181 -23.52 4.24 10.87
C PRO A 181 -22.09 4.33 10.37
N ALA A 182 -21.86 5.29 9.48
CA ALA A 182 -20.53 5.59 8.97
C ALA A 182 -19.57 6.05 10.08
N PRO A 183 -18.26 5.73 10.00
CA PRO A 183 -17.27 6.22 10.95
C PRO A 183 -17.17 7.75 10.90
N SER A 184 -16.80 8.39 12.02
CA SER A 184 -16.63 9.85 12.04
C SER A 184 -15.45 10.28 11.15
N PRO A 185 -15.63 11.29 10.26
CA PRO A 185 -14.52 11.90 9.49
C PRO A 185 -13.55 12.69 10.37
N GLU A 186 -14.00 13.12 11.54
CA GLU A 186 -13.26 14.05 12.37
C GLU A 186 -12.24 13.33 13.27
N PRO A 187 -10.99 13.83 13.34
CA PRO A 187 -9.98 13.32 14.26
C PRO A 187 -10.47 13.37 15.71
N GLU A 188 -10.23 12.30 16.45
CA GLU A 188 -10.48 12.20 17.89
C GLU A 188 -9.26 12.63 18.70
N PHE A 189 -8.05 12.54 18.12
CA PHE A 189 -6.83 12.90 18.81
C PHE A 189 -6.29 14.25 18.30
N PRO A 190 -5.73 15.08 19.20
CA PRO A 190 -5.02 16.26 18.76
C PRO A 190 -3.84 15.86 17.88
N GLY A 191 -3.68 16.56 16.75
CA GLY A 191 -2.54 16.34 15.86
C GLY A 191 -1.21 16.48 16.62
N PRO A 192 -0.15 15.77 16.18
CA PRO A 192 1.13 15.81 16.89
C PRO A 192 1.63 17.25 16.99
N ALA A 193 2.09 17.64 18.19
CA ALA A 193 2.70 18.94 18.40
C ALA A 193 3.84 19.17 17.39
N LYS A 194 4.03 20.41 16.92
CA LYS A 194 5.09 20.74 15.95
C LYS A 194 6.47 20.26 16.41
N SER A 195 6.75 20.37 17.72
CA SER A 195 7.98 19.87 18.35
C SER A 195 8.11 18.35 18.30
N ALA A 196 7.03 17.61 18.56
CA ALA A 196 7.02 16.14 18.48
C ALA A 196 7.21 15.65 17.02
N SER A 197 6.60 16.36 16.06
CA SER A 197 6.79 16.09 14.63
C SER A 197 8.25 16.33 14.21
N LEU A 198 8.86 17.43 14.67
CA LEU A 198 10.26 17.76 14.40
C LEU A 198 11.21 16.75 15.06
N TRP A 199 10.91 16.31 16.28
CA TRP A 199 11.70 15.31 17.00
C TRP A 199 11.61 13.92 16.36
N TRP A 200 10.43 13.52 15.88
CA TRP A 200 10.26 12.28 15.11
C TRP A 200 11.05 12.33 13.79
N LEU A 201 10.96 13.45 13.05
CA LEU A 201 11.78 13.68 11.85
C LEU A 201 13.29 13.57 12.17
N ALA A 202 13.72 14.11 13.30
CA ALA A 202 15.10 14.11 13.75
C ALA A 202 15.60 12.76 14.32
N THR A 203 14.73 11.79 14.57
CA THR A 203 15.09 10.49 15.16
C THR A 203 14.71 9.31 14.26
N ALA A 204 13.41 9.01 14.16
CA ALA A 204 12.89 7.94 13.32
C ALA A 204 13.05 8.28 11.84
N GLY A 205 12.85 9.55 11.47
CA GLY A 205 13.05 10.05 10.11
C GLY A 205 14.50 9.91 9.66
N THR A 206 15.48 10.30 10.48
CA THR A 206 16.93 10.12 10.21
C THR A 206 17.31 8.65 10.11
N GLY A 207 16.79 7.78 10.98
CA GLY A 207 17.02 6.34 10.88
C GLY A 207 16.45 5.73 9.58
N TRP A 208 15.28 6.19 9.14
CA TRP A 208 14.70 5.81 7.86
C TRP A 208 15.54 6.35 6.69
N VAL A 209 15.92 7.63 6.71
CA VAL A 209 16.76 8.26 5.67
C VAL A 209 18.10 7.54 5.57
N ALA A 210 18.78 7.27 6.68
CA ALA A 210 20.06 6.56 6.70
C ALA A 210 19.96 5.16 6.06
N ARG A 211 18.91 4.39 6.36
CA ARG A 211 18.66 3.10 5.70
C ARG A 211 18.38 3.27 4.20
N ARG A 212 17.63 4.31 3.82
CA ARG A 212 17.33 4.58 2.40
C ARG A 212 18.53 5.12 1.63
N CYS A 213 19.51 5.75 2.28
CA CYS A 213 20.76 6.17 1.63
C CYS A 213 21.57 5.00 1.07
N THR A 214 21.45 3.80 1.63
CA THR A 214 22.14 2.59 1.14
C THR A 214 21.22 1.69 0.31
N ASP A 215 19.93 1.65 0.61
CA ASP A 215 18.95 0.74 0.00
C ASP A 215 18.18 1.33 -1.20
N LEU A 216 17.99 2.64 -1.26
CA LEU A 216 17.16 3.29 -2.28
C LEU A 216 17.93 4.32 -3.10
N LEU A 217 18.68 5.20 -2.43
CA LEU A 217 19.27 6.39 -3.04
C LEU A 217 20.20 6.07 -4.23
N PRO A 218 21.12 5.08 -4.18
CA PRO A 218 22.00 4.79 -5.30
C PRO A 218 21.25 4.33 -6.55
N GLN A 219 20.24 3.48 -6.37
CA GLN A 219 19.42 3.02 -7.49
C GLN A 219 18.51 4.15 -8.00
N LEU A 220 17.93 4.95 -7.12
CA LEU A 220 17.07 6.06 -7.53
C LEU A 220 17.85 7.11 -8.33
N LEU A 221 19.11 7.39 -7.97
CA LEU A 221 20.02 8.22 -8.76
C LEU A 221 20.34 7.60 -10.12
N THR A 222 20.50 6.28 -10.19
CA THR A 222 20.71 5.55 -11.46
C THR A 222 19.48 5.67 -12.37
N LEU A 223 18.28 5.52 -11.81
CA LEU A 223 17.02 5.71 -12.53
C LEU A 223 16.84 7.16 -12.99
N ALA A 224 17.23 8.13 -12.16
CA ALA A 224 17.17 9.54 -12.53
C ALA A 224 18.17 9.89 -13.65
N ALA A 225 19.39 9.34 -13.60
CA ALA A 225 20.34 9.48 -14.69
C ALA A 225 19.80 8.87 -15.99
N ASP A 226 19.15 7.70 -15.91
CA ASP A 226 18.51 7.08 -17.07
C ASP A 226 17.34 7.91 -17.62
N GLU A 227 16.49 8.43 -16.74
CA GLU A 227 15.40 9.36 -17.05
C GLU A 227 15.91 10.60 -17.80
N LEU A 228 16.96 11.24 -17.28
CA LEU A 228 17.57 12.42 -17.91
C LEU A 228 18.19 12.09 -19.27
N ARG A 229 18.86 10.94 -19.42
CA ARG A 229 19.42 10.49 -20.71
C ARG A 229 18.32 10.24 -21.74
N HIS A 230 17.23 9.57 -21.35
CA HIS A 230 16.10 9.32 -22.23
C HIS A 230 15.38 10.61 -22.62
N ARG A 231 15.23 11.54 -21.67
CA ARG A 231 14.67 12.88 -21.92
C ARG A 231 15.52 13.67 -22.91
N ALA A 232 16.84 13.72 -22.70
CA ALA A 232 17.77 14.41 -23.60
C ALA A 232 17.75 13.84 -25.02
N ARG A 233 17.45 12.54 -25.18
CA ARG A 233 17.32 11.85 -26.47
C ARG A 233 15.91 11.87 -27.05
N GLY A 234 14.92 12.46 -26.37
CA GLY A 234 13.51 12.43 -26.81
C GLY A 234 12.88 11.03 -26.82
N THR A 235 13.38 10.11 -25.98
CA THR A 235 12.95 8.68 -25.98
C THR A 235 12.30 8.24 -24.67
N SER A 236 11.82 9.17 -23.84
CA SER A 236 11.17 8.88 -22.55
C SER A 236 10.01 7.88 -22.67
N ALA A 237 9.24 7.91 -23.76
CA ALA A 237 8.15 6.96 -24.03
C ALA A 237 8.61 5.48 -24.01
N ARG A 238 9.89 5.19 -24.30
CA ARG A 238 10.41 3.81 -24.22
C ARG A 238 10.44 3.29 -22.78
N LEU A 239 10.61 4.16 -21.79
CA LEU A 239 10.58 3.77 -20.39
C LEU A 239 9.17 3.41 -19.94
N ASP A 240 8.18 4.18 -20.39
CA ASP A 240 6.77 3.88 -20.12
C ASP A 240 6.33 2.57 -20.80
N LEU A 241 6.68 2.38 -22.08
CA LEU A 241 6.40 1.13 -22.80
C LEU A 241 7.03 -0.10 -22.14
N ARG A 242 8.28 0.01 -21.66
CA ARG A 242 8.95 -1.07 -20.92
C ARG A 242 8.23 -1.38 -19.60
N ALA A 243 7.82 -0.35 -18.86
CA ALA A 243 7.09 -0.55 -17.61
C ALA A 243 5.73 -1.23 -17.86
N SER A 244 4.98 -0.78 -18.87
CA SER A 244 3.72 -1.41 -19.29
C SER A 244 3.92 -2.86 -19.73
N ALA A 245 4.92 -3.13 -20.56
CA ALA A 245 5.22 -4.50 -21.01
C ALA A 245 5.58 -5.43 -19.83
N ALA A 246 6.35 -4.94 -18.85
CA ALA A 246 6.70 -5.70 -17.66
C ALA A 246 5.47 -6.05 -16.81
N VAL A 247 4.51 -5.12 -16.67
CA VAL A 247 3.24 -5.38 -15.96
C VAL A 247 2.38 -6.39 -16.72
N SER A 248 2.23 -6.21 -18.04
CA SER A 248 1.49 -7.17 -18.87
C SER A 248 2.09 -8.58 -18.79
N ALA A 249 3.42 -8.69 -18.82
CA ALA A 249 4.11 -9.97 -18.64
C ALA A 249 3.91 -10.56 -17.23
N ALA A 250 3.93 -9.72 -16.19
CA ALA A 250 3.64 -10.14 -14.81
C ALA A 250 2.24 -10.75 -14.69
N LEU A 251 1.22 -10.06 -15.20
CA LEU A 251 -0.17 -10.51 -15.12
C LEU A 251 -0.41 -11.75 -15.99
N ALA A 252 0.16 -11.81 -17.20
CA ALA A 252 0.05 -12.99 -18.06
C ALA A 252 0.67 -14.24 -17.42
N ALA A 253 1.78 -14.10 -16.69
CA ALA A 253 2.40 -15.21 -15.99
C ALA A 253 1.49 -15.82 -14.89
N LEU A 254 0.63 -15.02 -14.26
CA LEU A 254 -0.34 -15.51 -13.28
C LEU A 254 -1.43 -16.37 -13.93
N SER A 255 -1.94 -15.96 -15.09
CA SER A 255 -2.97 -16.71 -15.83
C SER A 255 -2.45 -18.05 -16.38
N VAL A 256 -1.17 -18.14 -16.76
CA VAL A 256 -0.57 -19.39 -17.26
C VAL A 256 -0.36 -20.41 -16.13
N ALA A 257 -0.01 -19.95 -14.93
CA ALA A 257 0.20 -20.83 -13.78
C ALA A 257 -1.08 -21.60 -13.35
N GLU A 258 -2.26 -21.09 -13.71
CA GLU A 258 -3.56 -21.74 -13.47
C GLU A 258 -3.93 -22.83 -14.49
N GLN A 259 -3.15 -23.01 -15.56
CA GLN A 259 -3.35 -24.10 -16.52
C GLN A 259 -2.31 -25.23 -16.32
N PRO A 260 -2.33 -26.02 -15.22
CA PRO A 260 -1.63 -27.29 -15.20
C PRO A 260 -2.45 -28.33 -15.97
N ASP A 261 -1.86 -28.85 -17.06
CA ASP A 261 -2.24 -30.01 -17.88
C ASP A 261 -3.73 -30.37 -17.96
N ALA A 262 -4.39 -29.86 -19.00
CA ALA A 262 -5.43 -30.63 -19.68
C ALA A 262 -4.74 -31.73 -20.51
N ALA A 263 -4.34 -32.82 -19.87
CA ALA A 263 -3.84 -34.04 -20.49
C ALA A 263 -4.40 -35.28 -19.80
#